data_AF-A0A7G2RWZ0-F1
#
_entry.id   AF-A0A7G2RWZ0-F1
#
_cell.length_a   1.000
_cell.length_b   1.000
_cell.length_c   1.000
_cell.angle_alpha   90.00
_cell.angle_beta   90.00
_cell.angle_gamma   90.00
#
_symmetry.space_group_name_H-M   'P 1'
#
loop_
_entity.id
_entity.type
_entity.pdbx_description
1 polymer ?
#
loop_
_entity_poly.entity_id
_entity_poly.type
_entity_poly.pdbx_seq_one_letter_code
_entity_poly.pdbx_strand_id
1 'polypeptide(L)'
;MALLDDFKARFPEFSEADADTYVPVLASVWPCYWGGDYNAPCGQETVLNLLAHMIVSQTSKGSESLKSLQAQTVGNVSDTFAAGVVPDSERAAWFSSTKYGTQFLLLSGRRRGGVFV
;
A
#
# COMPACT_ATOMS: atom_id res chain seq x y z
N MET A 1 -4.21 1.22 19.91
CA MET A 1 -3.62 -0.11 20.15
C MET A 1 -4.18 -1.17 19.20
N ALA A 2 -5.50 -1.22 18.92
CA ALA A 2 -6.07 -2.15 17.93
C ALA A 2 -5.37 -2.16 16.55
N LEU A 3 -5.08 -1.00 15.96
CA LEU A 3 -4.54 -0.92 14.60
C LEU A 3 -3.15 -1.55 14.42
N LEU A 4 -2.30 -1.53 15.44
CA LEU A 4 -0.98 -2.18 15.39
C LEU A 4 -1.09 -3.69 15.53
N ASP A 5 -1.94 -4.16 16.44
CA ASP A 5 -2.21 -5.58 16.64
C ASP A 5 -2.89 -6.19 15.40
N ASP A 6 -3.88 -5.47 14.84
CA ASP A 6 -4.57 -5.84 13.60
C ASP A 6 -3.60 -5.89 12.41
N PHE A 7 -2.61 -4.98 12.36
CA PHE A 7 -1.58 -4.97 11.33
C PHE A 7 -0.65 -6.17 11.44
N LYS A 8 -0.13 -6.46 12.64
CA LYS A 8 0.73 -7.63 12.88
C LYS A 8 0.00 -8.94 12.61
N ALA A 9 -1.29 -9.03 12.97
CA ALA A 9 -2.12 -10.20 12.70
C ALA A 9 -2.37 -10.40 11.20
N ARG A 10 -2.55 -9.32 10.44
CA ARG A 10 -2.87 -9.38 9.01
C ARG A 10 -1.65 -9.58 8.11
N PHE A 11 -0.50 -9.02 8.50
CA PHE A 11 0.72 -9.04 7.70
C PHE A 11 1.92 -9.57 8.49
N PRO A 12 2.00 -10.89 8.72
CA PRO A 12 3.11 -11.51 9.43
C PRO A 12 4.44 -11.41 8.67
N GLU A 13 4.44 -11.00 7.40
CA GLU A 13 5.65 -10.79 6.60
C GLU A 13 6.45 -9.55 6.99
N PHE A 14 5.87 -8.59 7.72
CA PHE A 14 6.62 -7.44 8.23
C PHE A 14 7.32 -7.79 9.54
N SER A 15 8.53 -7.27 9.73
CA SER A 15 9.20 -7.42 11.02
C SER A 15 8.42 -6.66 12.10
N GLU A 16 8.35 -7.23 13.31
CA GLU A 16 7.68 -6.56 14.43
C GLU A 16 8.29 -5.18 14.71
N ALA A 17 9.61 -5.05 14.52
CA ALA A 17 10.34 -3.79 14.67
C ALA A 17 9.88 -2.71 13.67
N ASP A 18 9.65 -3.07 12.41
CA ASP A 18 9.14 -2.14 11.40
C ASP A 18 7.69 -1.75 11.73
N ALA A 19 6.86 -2.71 12.12
CA ALA A 19 5.48 -2.43 12.51
C ALA A 19 5.43 -1.47 13.72
N ASP A 20 6.22 -1.74 14.77
CA ASP A 20 6.25 -0.92 15.99
C ASP A 20 6.82 0.49 15.76
N THR A 21 7.73 0.63 14.80
CA THR A 21 8.33 1.92 14.46
C THR A 21 7.42 2.76 13.57
N TYR A 22 6.91 2.19 12.48
CA TYR A 22 6.23 2.96 11.44
C TYR A 22 4.72 3.08 11.66
N VAL A 23 4.06 2.06 12.23
CA VAL A 23 2.59 2.10 12.40
C VAL A 23 2.14 3.28 13.28
N PRO A 24 2.77 3.59 14.42
CA PRO A 24 2.38 4.76 15.23
C PRO A 24 2.61 6.10 14.52
N VAL A 25 3.68 6.21 13.74
CA VAL A 25 3.99 7.43 12.95
C VAL A 25 2.93 7.63 11.88
N LEU A 26 2.61 6.56 11.15
CA LEU A 26 1.66 6.56 10.05
C LEU A 26 0.20 6.65 10.51
N ALA A 27 -0.09 6.36 11.79
CA ALA A 27 -1.40 6.49 12.41
C ALA A 27 -1.98 7.92 12.29
N SER A 28 -1.11 8.94 12.28
CA SER A 28 -1.51 10.34 12.11
C SER A 28 -1.66 10.76 10.64
N VAL A 29 -1.09 9.99 9.71
CA VAL A 29 -0.93 10.37 8.31
C VAL A 29 -1.93 9.65 7.39
N TRP A 30 -2.31 8.41 7.70
CA TRP A 30 -3.27 7.66 6.88
C TRP A 30 -4.62 8.39 6.65
N PRO A 31 -5.16 9.22 7.58
CA PRO A 31 -6.38 9.96 7.31
C PRO A 31 -6.23 10.96 6.16
N CYS A 32 -5.04 11.51 5.94
CA CYS A 32 -4.77 12.42 4.82
C CYS A 32 -4.90 11.73 3.45
N TYR A 33 -4.64 10.43 3.40
CA TYR A 33 -4.72 9.67 2.16
C TYR A 33 -6.15 9.17 1.88
N TRP A 34 -6.86 8.67 2.88
CA TRP A 34 -8.14 7.98 2.62
C TRP A 34 -9.37 8.71 3.19
N GLY A 35 -9.22 9.51 4.25
CA GLY A 35 -10.30 10.32 4.83
C GLY A 35 -11.51 9.55 5.39
N GLY A 36 -11.48 8.21 5.37
CA GLY A 36 -12.54 7.35 5.90
C GLY A 36 -12.32 7.00 7.37
N ASP A 37 -13.34 6.39 7.99
CA ASP A 37 -13.24 5.85 9.35
C ASP A 37 -12.67 4.43 9.34
N TYR A 38 -11.74 4.16 10.25
CA TYR A 38 -11.18 2.82 10.50
C TYR A 38 -12.28 1.83 10.87
N ASN A 39 -13.25 2.25 11.69
CA ASN A 39 -14.30 1.38 12.21
C ASN A 39 -15.46 1.13 11.23
N ALA A 40 -15.42 1.74 10.04
CA ALA A 40 -16.44 1.53 9.02
C ALA A 40 -16.36 0.09 8.43
N PRO A 41 -17.45 -0.43 7.83
CA PRO A 41 -17.45 -1.76 7.19
C PRO A 41 -16.43 -1.81 6.03
N CYS A 42 -15.38 -2.62 6.11
CA CYS A 42 -14.20 -2.63 5.20
C CYS A 42 -13.19 -1.48 5.39
N GLY A 43 -13.39 -0.60 6.38
CA GLY A 43 -12.45 0.48 6.70
C GLY A 43 -11.13 -0.03 7.25
N GLN A 44 -11.20 -1.03 8.13
CA GLN A 44 -10.04 -1.71 8.69
C GLN A 44 -9.13 -2.27 7.58
N GLU A 45 -9.66 -3.10 6.68
CA GLU A 45 -8.85 -3.67 5.58
C GLU A 45 -8.28 -2.59 4.65
N THR A 46 -9.00 -1.49 4.44
CA THR A 46 -8.52 -0.39 3.59
C THR A 46 -7.35 0.34 4.25
N VAL A 47 -7.47 0.66 5.53
CA VAL A 47 -6.41 1.35 6.29
C VAL A 47 -5.19 0.45 6.49
N LEU A 48 -5.39 -0.84 6.77
CA LEU A 48 -4.30 -1.80 6.94
C LEU A 48 -3.48 -1.96 5.64
N ASN A 49 -4.15 -2.09 4.49
CA ASN A 49 -3.46 -2.14 3.19
C ASN A 49 -2.74 -0.83 2.84
N LEU A 50 -3.32 0.32 3.20
CA LEU A 50 -2.68 1.62 3.04
C LEU A 50 -1.40 1.72 3.88
N LEU A 51 -1.45 1.29 5.16
CA LEU A 51 -0.29 1.29 6.04
C LEU A 51 0.81 0.38 5.53
N ALA A 52 0.46 -0.83 5.07
CA ALA A 52 1.41 -1.77 4.51
C ALA A 52 2.09 -1.19 3.25
N HIS A 53 1.33 -0.52 2.38
CA HIS A 53 1.88 0.18 1.23
C HIS A 53 2.89 1.27 1.63
N MET A 54 2.56 2.09 2.62
CA MET A 54 3.45 3.16 3.10
C MET A 54 4.72 2.62 3.74
N ILE A 55 4.64 1.54 4.53
CA ILE A 55 5.82 0.91 5.15
C ILE A 55 6.75 0.36 4.08
N VAL A 56 6.22 -0.34 3.07
CA VAL A 56 7.04 -0.83 1.94
C VAL A 56 7.66 0.33 1.16
N SER A 57 6.89 1.40 0.91
CA SER A 57 7.40 2.59 0.20
C SER A 57 8.48 3.33 0.99
N GLN A 58 8.50 3.26 2.32
CA GLN A 58 9.53 3.91 3.15
C GLN A 58 10.76 3.02 3.36
N THR A 59 10.57 1.70 3.37
CA THR A 59 11.65 0.71 3.55
C THR A 59 12.36 0.35 2.26
N SER A 60 11.74 0.57 1.09
CA SER A 60 12.43 0.45 -0.20
C SER A 60 13.50 1.54 -0.31
N LYS A 61 14.77 1.16 -0.16
CA LYS A 61 15.92 2.07 -0.30
C LYS A 61 15.96 2.66 -1.72
N GLY A 62 15.66 3.95 -1.85
CA GLY A 62 16.03 4.73 -3.04
C GLY A 62 15.04 5.83 -3.39
N SER A 63 15.56 7.00 -3.76
CA SER A 63 14.85 8.10 -4.44
C SER A 63 14.43 7.72 -5.88
N GLU A 64 14.34 6.42 -6.19
CA GLU A 64 14.07 5.91 -7.53
C GLU A 64 12.58 5.69 -7.71
N SER A 65 12.07 6.09 -8.88
CA SER A 65 10.71 5.80 -9.32
C SER A 65 10.43 4.30 -9.18
N LEU A 66 9.34 3.94 -8.49
CA LEU A 66 8.90 2.56 -8.29
C LEU A 66 8.60 1.90 -9.64
N LYS A 67 9.58 1.17 -10.20
CA LYS A 67 9.42 0.44 -11.45
C LYS A 67 8.78 -0.91 -11.16
N SER A 68 7.71 -1.23 -11.90
CA SER A 68 7.10 -2.56 -11.90
C SER A 68 8.14 -3.59 -12.36
N LEU A 69 8.54 -4.47 -11.44
CA LEU A 69 9.49 -5.55 -11.71
C LEU A 69 8.72 -6.69 -12.37
N GLN A 70 8.92 -6.86 -13.69
CA GLN A 70 8.10 -7.77 -14.50
C GLN A 70 8.65 -9.20 -14.52
N ALA A 71 9.96 -9.36 -14.37
CA ALA A 71 10.62 -10.64 -14.25
C ALA A 71 11.94 -10.51 -13.48
N GLN A 72 12.16 -11.40 -12.52
CA GLN A 72 13.43 -11.56 -11.82
C GLN A 72 14.02 -12.91 -12.24
N THR A 73 15.15 -12.91 -12.94
CA THR A 73 15.87 -14.14 -13.31
C THR A 73 16.93 -14.40 -12.23
N VAL A 74 17.25 -15.65 -11.88
CA VAL A 74 18.27 -15.94 -10.85
C VAL A 74 19.47 -16.65 -11.51
N GLY A 75 20.63 -15.97 -11.49
CA GLY A 75 21.87 -16.25 -12.28
C GLY A 75 22.09 -15.21 -13.40
N ASN A 76 23.33 -14.80 -13.70
CA ASN A 76 23.70 -13.75 -14.71
C ASN A 76 22.59 -12.69 -14.95
N VAL A 77 22.14 -12.05 -13.87
CA VAL A 77 20.78 -11.49 -13.79
C VAL A 77 20.69 -10.11 -14.42
N SER A 78 19.87 -9.99 -15.46
CA SER A 78 19.32 -8.71 -15.94
C SER A 78 17.87 -8.61 -15.45
N ASP A 79 17.57 -7.57 -14.69
CA ASP A 79 16.18 -7.20 -14.37
C ASP A 79 15.59 -6.43 -15.57
N THR A 80 14.48 -6.91 -16.11
CA THR A 80 13.72 -6.18 -17.15
C THR A 80 12.46 -5.58 -16.54
N PHE A 81 12.36 -4.25 -16.67
CA PHE A 81 11.22 -3.49 -16.20
C PHE A 81 10.22 -3.31 -17.34
N ALA A 82 8.94 -3.62 -17.08
CA ALA A 82 7.88 -3.28 -18.02
C ALA A 82 7.74 -1.76 -18.12
N ALA A 83 7.47 -1.25 -19.32
CA ALA A 83 6.74 0.01 -19.43
C ALA A 83 5.31 -0.26 -18.95
N GLY A 84 5.07 -0.13 -17.65
CA GLY A 84 3.73 -0.29 -17.06
C GLY A 84 2.73 0.67 -17.69
N VAL A 85 1.48 0.25 -17.81
CA VAL A 85 0.36 1.14 -18.17
C VAL A 85 0.34 2.26 -17.15
N VAL A 86 0.71 3.47 -17.57
CA VAL A 86 0.74 4.66 -16.72
C VAL A 86 -0.71 4.95 -16.31
N PRO A 87 -1.07 4.86 -15.02
CA PRO A 87 -2.39 5.25 -14.56
C PRO A 87 -2.60 6.75 -14.82
N ASP A 88 -3.84 7.18 -15.09
CA ASP A 88 -4.18 8.59 -15.38
C ASP A 88 -3.80 9.60 -14.26
N SER A 89 -3.32 9.13 -13.10
CA SER A 89 -2.79 9.99 -12.04
C SER A 89 -1.52 9.39 -11.41
N GLU A 90 -0.54 10.25 -11.11
CA GLU A 90 0.70 9.90 -10.39
C GLU A 90 0.40 9.18 -9.07
N ARG A 91 -0.71 9.54 -8.42
CA ARG A 91 -1.19 8.91 -7.20
C ARG A 91 -1.61 7.45 -7.41
N ALA A 92 -2.32 7.16 -8.49
CA ALA A 92 -2.67 5.79 -8.84
C ALA A 92 -1.43 4.99 -9.27
N ALA A 93 -0.46 5.64 -9.95
CA ALA A 93 0.85 5.04 -10.25
C ALA A 93 1.58 4.64 -8.97
N TRP A 94 1.65 5.54 -7.98
CA TRP A 94 2.27 5.27 -6.68
C TRP A 94 1.59 4.09 -5.97
N PHE A 95 0.26 4.10 -5.83
CA PHE A 95 -0.43 2.97 -5.20
C PHE A 95 -0.29 1.66 -5.97
N SER A 96 -0.15 1.70 -7.30
CA SER A 96 0.03 0.48 -8.11
C SER A 96 1.40 -0.18 -7.95
N SER A 97 2.35 0.48 -7.28
CA SER A 97 3.72 -0.03 -7.09
C SER A 97 3.84 -1.23 -6.15
N THR A 98 2.89 -1.42 -5.23
CA THR A 98 2.91 -2.55 -4.29
C THR A 98 1.59 -3.31 -4.29
N LYS A 99 1.64 -4.60 -3.93
CA LYS A 99 0.45 -5.45 -3.79
C LYS A 99 -0.60 -4.86 -2.84
N TYR A 100 -0.16 -4.12 -1.83
CA TYR A 100 -1.05 -3.52 -0.84
C TYR A 100 -1.71 -2.24 -1.35
N GLY A 101 -0.98 -1.43 -2.14
CA GLY A 101 -1.53 -0.22 -2.73
C GLY A 101 -2.55 -0.52 -3.83
N THR A 102 -2.36 -1.58 -4.61
CA THR A 102 -3.38 -2.06 -5.58
C THR A 102 -4.64 -2.55 -4.87
N GLN A 103 -4.50 -3.30 -3.76
CA GLN A 103 -5.64 -3.70 -2.92
C GLN A 103 -6.36 -2.50 -2.30
N PHE A 104 -5.61 -1.49 -1.83
CA PHE A 104 -6.18 -0.23 -1.36
C PHE A 104 -7.01 0.48 -2.45
N LEU A 105 -6.52 0.55 -3.69
CA LEU A 105 -7.27 1.12 -4.81
C LEU A 105 -8.56 0.36 -5.11
N LEU A 106 -8.53 -0.98 -5.03
CA LEU A 106 -9.72 -1.81 -5.24
C LEU A 106 -10.79 -1.56 -4.16
N LEU A 107 -10.35 -1.52 -2.88
CA LEU A 107 -11.24 -1.34 -1.72
C LEU A 107 -11.80 0.08 -1.65
N SER A 108 -10.97 1.09 -1.92
CA SER A 108 -11.39 2.50 -1.95
C SER A 108 -12.19 2.85 -3.21
N GLY A 109 -11.88 2.24 -4.35
CA GLY A 109 -12.57 2.43 -5.63
C GLY A 109 -13.99 1.90 -5.63
N ARG A 110 -14.26 0.75 -4.99
CA ARG A 110 -15.62 0.22 -4.79
C ARG A 110 -16.54 1.17 -4.03
N ARG A 111 -16.01 2.11 -3.25
CA ARG A 111 -16.78 3.14 -2.52
C ARG A 111 -16.95 4.45 -3.30
N ARG A 112 -16.24 4.65 -4.42
CA ARG A 112 -16.34 5.85 -5.28
C ARG A 112 -17.14 5.63 -6.56
N GLY A 113 -17.59 4.41 -6.84
CA GLY A 113 -18.59 4.17 -7.87
C GLY A 113 -19.91 4.80 -7.43
N GLY A 114 -20.34 5.86 -8.11
CA GLY A 114 -21.63 6.49 -7.84
C GLY A 114 -22.73 5.43 -7.84
N VAL A 115 -23.51 5.39 -6.75
CA VAL A 115 -24.85 4.82 -6.84
C VAL A 115 -25.60 5.77 -7.76
N PHE A 116 -25.78 5.38 -9.02
CA PHE A 116 -26.77 6.00 -9.87
C PHE A 116 -28.12 5.62 -9.26
N VAL A 117 -28.69 6.55 -8.48
CA VAL A 117 -30.09 6.55 -8.08
C VAL A 117 -30.91 7.23 -9.16
#